data_AF-A0A3N5HSZ0-F1
#
_entry.id   AF-A0A3N5HSZ0-F1
#
_cell.length_a   1.000
_cell.length_b   1.000
_cell.length_c   1.000
_cell.angle_alpha   90.00
_cell.angle_beta   90.00
_cell.angle_gamma   90.00
#
_symmetry.space_group_name_H-M   'P 1'
#
loop_
_entity.id
_entity.type
_entity.pdbx_description
1 polymer ?
#
loop_
_entity_poly.entity_id
_entity_poly.type
_entity_poly.pdbx_seq_one_letter_code
_entity_poly.pdbx_strand_id
1 'polypeptide(L)'
;MGYGLIPIYIIFFSNYILRKAVSWQKKVFLWLAEVLSILLLAIGVHALEMPFVAANPLGNLLRLFELGKAYPWQGDMLYWGEYVRAGSLPWHYIATWTVIVTPVYLLVLWLFSNLLWKEKLMQLLNVALWFNIVIYFAFQPNIYDGIRHLLFLLVIITVIASVTWVRLWQRGSKSIRLVLSVTLALYIVSVSLQYNKLHPYEYVYFNELVGGLPGAGRNFETDYWGTSYKEAALWLLANFESSYTTVGICGNKEAALYFSNSPLTAVWLPNCEGITDSGAQYIIAYGRNAEWDKVEGTVIHTVSRDTVPLSKVFLVDQE
;
A
#
# COMPACT_ATOMS: atom_id res chain seq x y z
N MET A 1 7.87 -9.54 3.06
CA MET A 1 7.52 -10.68 3.94
C MET A 1 6.00 -10.74 4.06
N GLY A 2 5.30 -11.54 3.25
CA GLY A 2 3.86 -11.85 3.42
C GLY A 2 3.61 -13.30 3.84
N TYR A 3 4.68 -14.08 4.00
CA TYR A 3 4.62 -15.52 4.29
C TYR A 3 4.43 -15.84 5.77
N GLY A 4 4.31 -14.86 6.67
CA GLY A 4 4.26 -15.10 8.11
C GLY A 4 3.13 -16.03 8.56
N LEU A 5 2.04 -16.14 7.77
CA LEU A 5 0.98 -17.10 8.02
C LEU A 5 1.42 -18.57 7.88
N ILE A 6 2.37 -18.87 6.99
CA ILE A 6 2.85 -20.23 6.72
C ILE A 6 3.57 -20.85 7.93
N PRO A 7 4.65 -20.26 8.48
CA PRO A 7 5.34 -20.85 9.63
C PRO A 7 4.44 -20.90 10.86
N ILE A 8 3.57 -19.90 11.06
CA ILE A 8 2.61 -19.89 12.17
C ILE A 8 1.57 -21.01 12.02
N TYR A 9 1.01 -21.21 10.82
CA TYR A 9 0.12 -22.34 10.54
C TYR A 9 0.82 -23.68 10.79
N ILE A 10 2.04 -23.85 10.30
CA ILE A 10 2.81 -25.10 10.46
C ILE A 10 3.02 -25.41 11.95
N ILE A 11 3.29 -24.42 12.80
CA ILE A 11 3.42 -24.62 14.25
C ILE A 11 2.10 -25.12 14.86
N PHE A 12 0.98 -24.47 14.56
CA PHE A 12 -0.35 -24.89 15.05
C PHE A 12 -0.73 -26.28 14.55
N PHE A 13 -0.50 -26.55 13.27
CA PHE A 13 -0.78 -27.84 12.64
C PHE A 13 0.10 -28.95 13.22
N SER A 14 1.38 -28.68 13.47
CA SER A 14 2.29 -29.63 14.12
C SER A 14 1.76 -30.04 15.49
N ASN A 15 1.33 -29.08 16.31
CA ASN A 15 0.73 -29.36 17.62
C ASN A 15 -0.57 -30.19 17.48
N TYR A 16 -1.40 -29.88 16.50
CA TYR A 16 -2.63 -30.62 16.21
C TYR A 16 -2.34 -32.08 15.80
N ILE A 17 -1.39 -32.31 14.89
CA ILE A 17 -1.01 -33.65 14.41
C ILE A 17 -0.40 -34.49 15.52
N LEU A 18 0.43 -33.90 16.39
CA LEU A 18 1.02 -34.60 17.53
C LEU A 18 -0.03 -35.19 18.47
N ARG A 19 -1.19 -34.54 18.61
CA ARG A 19 -2.32 -34.99 19.45
C ARG A 19 -3.19 -36.07 18.82
N LYS A 20 -3.07 -36.37 17.52
CA LYS A 20 -3.88 -37.42 16.89
C LYS A 20 -3.52 -38.81 17.42
N ALA A 21 -4.53 -39.63 17.70
CA ALA A 21 -4.37 -41.03 18.09
C ALA A 21 -4.13 -41.93 16.86
N VAL A 22 -3.00 -41.73 16.18
CA VAL A 22 -2.55 -42.53 15.02
C VAL A 22 -1.06 -42.88 15.17
N SER A 23 -0.59 -43.86 14.39
CA SER A 23 0.83 -44.27 14.40
C SER A 23 1.76 -43.10 14.05
N TRP A 24 2.99 -43.12 14.56
CA TRP A 24 3.99 -42.09 14.30
C TRP A 24 4.26 -41.91 12.80
N GLN A 25 4.37 -43.01 12.05
CA GLN A 25 4.54 -43.00 10.59
C GLN A 25 3.40 -42.25 9.90
N LYS A 26 2.14 -42.46 10.33
CA LYS A 26 0.97 -41.75 9.78
C LYS A 26 0.98 -40.27 10.16
N LYS A 27 1.44 -39.90 11.37
CA LYS A 27 1.60 -38.48 11.77
C LYS A 27 2.61 -37.78 10.85
N VAL A 28 3.78 -38.38 10.64
CA VAL A 28 4.84 -37.85 9.79
C VAL A 28 4.36 -37.71 8.35
N PHE A 29 3.69 -38.74 7.80
CA PHE A 29 3.13 -38.68 6.45
C PHE A 29 2.13 -37.54 6.29
N LEU A 30 1.14 -37.42 7.19
CA LEU A 30 0.14 -36.35 7.15
C LEU A 30 0.79 -34.97 7.28
N TRP A 31 1.82 -34.85 8.12
CA TRP A 31 2.55 -33.61 8.29
C TRP A 31 3.30 -33.21 7.03
N LEU A 32 4.09 -34.12 6.45
CA LEU A 32 4.85 -33.90 5.23
C LEU A 32 3.93 -33.60 4.05
N ALA A 33 2.83 -34.33 3.90
CA ALA A 33 1.86 -34.12 2.84
C ALA A 33 1.29 -32.70 2.91
N GLU A 34 0.83 -32.26 4.08
CA GLU A 34 0.28 -30.91 4.27
C GLU A 34 1.31 -29.82 3.97
N VAL A 35 2.50 -29.92 4.56
CA VAL A 35 3.58 -28.93 4.36
C VAL A 35 3.99 -28.86 2.90
N LEU A 36 4.17 -30.02 2.26
CA LEU A 36 4.52 -30.07 0.84
C LEU A 36 3.40 -29.50 -0.03
N SER A 37 2.14 -29.80 0.27
CA SER A 37 0.99 -29.22 -0.45
C SER A 37 0.94 -27.70 -0.34
N ILE A 38 1.16 -27.15 0.87
CA ILE A 38 1.19 -25.70 1.08
C ILE A 38 2.36 -25.05 0.34
N LEU A 39 3.56 -25.64 0.41
CA LEU A 39 4.73 -25.11 -0.28
C LEU A 39 4.56 -25.14 -1.80
N LEU A 40 4.09 -26.27 -2.35
CA LEU A 40 3.84 -26.40 -3.79
C LEU A 40 2.76 -25.42 -4.25
N LEU A 41 1.67 -25.27 -3.49
CA LEU A 41 0.63 -24.30 -3.80
C LEU A 41 1.16 -22.87 -3.75
N ALA A 42 1.91 -22.50 -2.70
CA ALA A 42 2.48 -21.16 -2.57
C ALA A 42 3.45 -20.84 -3.71
N ILE A 43 4.36 -21.78 -4.04
CA ILE A 43 5.29 -21.63 -5.17
C ILE A 43 4.51 -21.53 -6.48
N GLY A 44 3.49 -22.36 -6.68
CA GLY A 44 2.64 -22.33 -7.87
C GLY A 44 1.94 -20.98 -8.05
N VAL A 45 1.32 -20.45 -6.99
CA VAL A 45 0.68 -19.12 -7.00
C VAL A 45 1.71 -18.04 -7.33
N HIS A 46 2.89 -18.06 -6.71
CA HIS A 46 3.93 -17.08 -7.02
C HIS A 46 4.46 -17.18 -8.45
N ALA A 47 4.64 -18.39 -8.97
CA ALA A 47 5.03 -18.60 -10.35
C ALA A 47 3.97 -18.09 -11.33
N LEU A 48 2.68 -18.21 -11.00
CA LEU A 48 1.60 -17.68 -11.82
C LEU A 48 1.54 -16.16 -11.81
N GLU A 49 1.73 -15.54 -10.64
CA GLU A 49 1.64 -14.08 -10.48
C GLU A 49 2.89 -13.33 -10.93
N MET A 50 4.07 -13.96 -10.85
CA MET A 50 5.35 -13.33 -11.12
C MET A 50 6.14 -14.12 -12.15
N PRO A 51 6.21 -13.64 -13.42
CA PRO A 51 7.02 -14.28 -14.46
C PRO A 51 8.47 -14.50 -14.05
N PHE A 52 9.02 -13.59 -13.23
CA PHE A 52 10.35 -13.74 -12.63
C PHE A 52 10.44 -15.01 -11.78
N VAL A 53 9.48 -15.28 -10.88
CA VAL A 53 9.46 -16.52 -10.11
C VAL A 53 9.21 -17.71 -11.03
N ALA A 54 8.29 -17.61 -12.00
CA ALA A 54 7.98 -18.68 -12.94
C ALA A 54 9.21 -19.23 -13.67
N ALA A 55 10.14 -18.36 -14.05
CA ALA A 55 11.34 -18.73 -14.79
C ALA A 55 12.31 -19.63 -14.00
N ASN A 56 12.33 -19.51 -12.67
CA ASN A 56 13.10 -20.38 -11.77
C ASN A 56 12.49 -20.31 -10.37
N PRO A 57 11.45 -21.11 -10.06
CA PRO A 57 10.62 -20.88 -8.88
C PRO A 57 11.40 -20.87 -7.57
N LEU A 58 12.24 -21.89 -7.35
CA LEU A 58 13.02 -21.97 -6.11
C LEU A 58 14.16 -20.95 -6.08
N GLY A 59 14.93 -20.84 -7.16
CA GLY A 59 16.09 -19.95 -7.21
C GLY A 59 15.71 -18.46 -7.12
N ASN A 60 14.65 -18.06 -7.82
CA ASN A 60 14.21 -16.67 -7.83
C ASN A 60 13.44 -16.30 -6.55
N LEU A 61 12.74 -17.23 -5.88
CA LEU A 61 12.22 -16.97 -4.54
C LEU A 61 13.34 -16.69 -3.54
N LEU A 62 14.42 -17.49 -3.52
CA LEU A 62 15.58 -17.23 -2.66
C LEU A 62 16.24 -15.88 -2.99
N ARG A 63 16.38 -15.56 -4.27
CA ARG A 63 16.90 -14.27 -4.72
C ARG A 63 16.03 -13.09 -4.28
N LEU A 64 14.70 -13.23 -4.28
CA LEU A 64 13.79 -12.20 -3.76
C LEU A 64 14.00 -11.95 -2.26
N PHE A 65 14.30 -13.00 -1.47
CA PHE A 65 14.65 -12.83 -0.06
C PHE A 65 15.95 -12.05 0.13
N GLU A 66 16.96 -12.26 -0.72
CA GLU A 66 18.22 -11.52 -0.69
C GLU A 66 18.03 -10.05 -1.10
N LEU A 67 17.32 -9.81 -2.22
CA LEU A 67 17.01 -8.47 -2.71
C LEU A 67 16.21 -7.65 -1.69
N GLY A 68 15.28 -8.28 -0.97
CA GLY A 68 14.47 -7.61 0.05
C GLY A 68 15.26 -7.10 1.26
N LYS A 69 16.43 -7.66 1.56
CA LYS A 69 17.28 -7.22 2.68
C LYS A 69 18.10 -5.98 2.35
N ALA A 70 18.46 -5.78 1.08
CA ALA A 70 19.42 -4.77 0.65
C ALA A 70 18.84 -3.85 -0.43
N TYR A 71 17.51 -3.67 -0.47
CA TYR A 71 16.90 -2.83 -1.49
C TYR A 71 17.40 -1.38 -1.34
N PRO A 72 18.03 -0.79 -2.38
CA PRO A 72 18.85 0.42 -2.24
C PRO A 72 18.05 1.73 -2.24
N TRP A 73 16.72 1.67 -2.23
CA TRP A 73 15.91 2.88 -2.29
C TRP A 73 15.99 3.64 -0.98
N GLN A 74 16.42 4.89 -1.02
CA GLN A 74 16.67 5.66 0.20
C GLN A 74 15.85 6.94 0.28
N GLY A 75 14.99 7.27 -0.68
CA GLY A 75 14.35 8.60 -0.76
C GLY A 75 13.57 9.05 0.49
N ASP A 76 13.27 10.33 0.52
CA ASP A 76 12.56 10.95 1.64
C ASP A 76 11.05 10.79 1.42
N MET A 77 10.30 10.87 2.52
CA MET A 77 8.84 10.74 2.52
C MET A 77 8.25 11.67 3.56
N LEU A 78 7.11 12.28 3.26
CA LEU A 78 6.40 13.08 4.23
C LEU A 78 5.75 12.20 5.31
N TYR A 79 6.08 12.46 6.57
CA TYR A 79 5.53 11.76 7.72
C TYR A 79 5.48 12.67 8.96
N TRP A 80 4.29 12.85 9.53
CA TRP A 80 4.00 13.83 10.59
C TRP A 80 4.45 15.26 10.28
N GLY A 81 4.42 15.64 8.99
CA GLY A 81 4.81 16.99 8.55
C GLY A 81 6.31 17.18 8.37
N GLU A 82 7.11 16.13 8.60
CA GLU A 82 8.55 16.14 8.40
C GLU A 82 8.96 15.14 7.30
N TYR A 83 10.06 15.43 6.62
CA TYR A 83 10.64 14.49 5.65
C TYR A 83 11.50 13.46 6.38
N VAL A 84 11.11 12.19 6.31
CA VAL A 84 11.84 11.06 6.89
C VAL A 84 12.46 10.19 5.81
N ARG A 85 13.70 9.75 6.04
CA ARG A 85 14.46 8.89 5.12
C ARG A 85 13.94 7.46 5.15
N ALA A 86 13.92 6.79 3.99
CA ALA A 86 13.69 5.34 3.95
C ALA A 86 14.64 4.58 4.88
N GLY A 87 14.15 3.55 5.55
CA GLY A 87 14.94 2.73 6.47
C GLY A 87 15.28 3.39 7.82
N SER A 88 15.09 4.71 7.98
CA SER A 88 15.29 5.43 9.25
C SER A 88 13.96 5.93 9.81
N LEU A 89 13.00 5.02 9.92
CA LEU A 89 11.61 5.34 10.26
C LEU A 89 11.38 5.27 11.77
N PRO A 90 10.51 6.15 12.33
CA PRO A 90 10.14 6.06 13.74
C PRO A 90 9.40 4.75 14.02
N TRP A 91 9.53 4.23 15.24
CA TRP A 91 8.96 2.93 15.63
C TRP A 91 7.44 2.86 15.41
N HIS A 92 6.73 3.98 15.50
CA HIS A 92 5.28 4.07 15.32
C HIS A 92 4.85 4.19 13.86
N TYR A 93 5.77 4.21 12.89
CA TYR A 93 5.46 4.40 11.46
C TYR A 93 4.42 3.41 10.95
N ILE A 94 4.66 2.11 11.13
CA ILE A 94 3.74 1.06 10.66
C ILE A 94 2.40 1.15 11.38
N ALA A 95 2.42 1.30 12.71
CA ALA A 95 1.19 1.37 13.49
C ALA A 95 0.32 2.56 13.06
N THR A 96 0.95 3.72 12.86
CA THR A 96 0.29 4.93 12.37
C THR A 96 -0.30 4.70 11.00
N TRP A 97 0.49 4.25 10.02
CA TRP A 97 0.01 4.00 8.66
C TRP A 97 -1.12 2.97 8.62
N THR A 98 -1.00 1.90 9.41
CA THR A 98 -2.08 0.91 9.57
C THR A 98 -3.35 1.58 10.05
N VAL A 99 -3.28 2.40 11.09
CA VAL A 99 -4.46 3.05 11.66
C VAL A 99 -5.07 4.07 10.70
N ILE A 100 -4.28 4.93 10.06
CA ILE A 100 -4.82 6.07 9.31
C ILE A 100 -5.38 5.69 7.92
N VAL A 101 -4.93 4.56 7.34
CA VAL A 101 -5.43 4.08 6.03
C VAL A 101 -6.43 2.94 6.16
N THR A 102 -6.62 2.39 7.36
CA THR A 102 -7.66 1.38 7.59
C THR A 102 -8.98 2.06 7.92
N PRO A 103 -10.09 1.73 7.25
CA PRO A 103 -11.38 2.32 7.58
C PRO A 103 -11.76 2.10 9.05
N VAL A 104 -12.25 3.15 9.72
CA VAL A 104 -12.46 3.17 11.19
C VAL A 104 -13.38 2.05 11.66
N TYR A 105 -14.41 1.74 10.88
CA TYR A 105 -15.34 0.66 11.17
C TYR A 105 -14.65 -0.70 11.34
N LEU A 106 -13.67 -1.00 10.49
CA LEU A 106 -12.88 -2.23 10.58
C LEU A 106 -11.95 -2.23 11.79
N LEU A 107 -11.33 -1.09 12.11
CA LEU A 107 -10.49 -0.94 13.30
C LEU A 107 -11.28 -1.20 14.58
N VAL A 108 -12.48 -0.63 14.70
CA VAL A 108 -13.36 -0.82 15.86
C VAL A 108 -13.70 -2.30 16.04
N LEU A 109 -14.15 -2.97 14.98
CA LEU A 109 -14.47 -4.40 15.02
C LEU A 109 -13.23 -5.26 15.33
N TRP A 110 -12.08 -4.93 14.78
CA TRP A 110 -10.81 -5.60 15.09
C TRP A 110 -10.43 -5.44 16.56
N LEU A 111 -10.57 -4.25 17.14
CA LEU A 111 -10.33 -4.00 18.58
C LEU A 111 -11.28 -4.82 19.46
N PHE A 112 -12.59 -4.82 19.16
CA PHE A 112 -13.57 -5.64 19.87
C PHE A 112 -13.25 -7.14 19.80
N SER A 113 -12.64 -7.58 18.70
CA SER A 113 -12.29 -8.99 18.50
C SER A 113 -11.34 -9.51 19.58
N ASN A 114 -10.35 -8.68 19.93
CA ASN A 114 -9.27 -9.01 20.85
C ASN A 114 -9.76 -9.10 22.30
N LEU A 115 -10.92 -8.49 22.59
CA LEU A 115 -11.53 -8.48 23.92
C LEU A 115 -12.51 -9.64 24.13
N LEU A 116 -13.20 -10.07 23.07
CA LEU A 116 -14.40 -10.91 23.20
C LEU A 116 -14.21 -12.36 22.77
N TRP A 117 -13.31 -12.66 21.82
CA TRP A 117 -13.28 -13.97 21.17
C TRP A 117 -11.94 -14.69 21.33
N LYS A 118 -11.97 -15.89 21.93
CA LYS A 118 -10.81 -16.77 22.13
C LYS A 118 -10.76 -17.95 21.16
N GLU A 119 -11.30 -17.78 19.96
CA GLU A 119 -11.34 -18.86 18.97
C GLU A 119 -9.96 -19.13 18.37
N LYS A 120 -9.68 -20.40 18.06
CA LYS A 120 -8.37 -20.82 17.52
C LYS A 120 -7.99 -20.07 16.24
N LEU A 121 -8.96 -19.83 15.35
CA LEU A 121 -8.72 -19.08 14.11
C LEU A 121 -8.33 -17.62 14.41
N MET A 122 -9.02 -16.97 15.34
CA MET A 122 -8.72 -15.58 15.73
C MET A 122 -7.36 -15.47 16.42
N GLN A 123 -7.03 -16.45 17.26
CA GLN A 123 -5.70 -16.56 17.86
C GLN A 123 -4.61 -16.75 16.80
N LEU A 124 -4.83 -17.65 15.83
CA LEU A 124 -3.89 -17.87 14.72
C LEU A 124 -3.64 -16.57 13.94
N LEU A 125 -4.71 -15.87 13.56
CA LEU A 125 -4.63 -14.62 12.79
C LEU A 125 -3.95 -13.50 13.59
N ASN A 126 -4.27 -13.34 14.88
CA ASN A 126 -3.60 -12.37 15.75
C ASN A 126 -2.12 -12.71 15.96
N VAL A 127 -1.78 -13.99 16.19
CA VAL A 127 -0.38 -14.41 16.28
C VAL A 127 0.35 -14.12 14.98
N ALA A 128 -0.26 -14.39 13.82
CA ALA A 128 0.33 -14.07 12.54
C ALA A 128 0.51 -12.56 12.31
N LEU A 129 -0.47 -11.74 12.72
CA LEU A 129 -0.39 -10.28 12.67
C LEU A 129 0.83 -9.78 13.47
N TRP A 130 0.89 -10.15 14.76
CA TRP A 130 1.97 -9.75 15.66
C TRP A 130 3.32 -10.35 15.25
N PHE A 131 3.34 -11.58 14.73
CA PHE A 131 4.56 -12.19 14.22
C PHE A 131 5.18 -11.37 13.08
N ASN A 132 4.38 -10.90 12.12
CA ASN A 132 4.89 -10.06 11.04
C ASN A 132 5.40 -8.71 11.56
N ILE A 133 4.74 -8.11 12.56
CA ILE A 133 5.20 -6.88 13.21
C ILE A 133 6.54 -7.11 13.94
N VAL A 134 6.67 -8.18 14.71
CA VAL A 134 7.90 -8.54 15.42
C VAL A 134 9.05 -8.80 14.44
N ILE A 135 8.78 -9.55 13.37
CA ILE A 135 9.77 -9.84 12.33
C ILE A 135 10.21 -8.55 11.63
N TYR A 136 9.30 -7.62 11.38
CA TYR A 136 9.68 -6.30 10.86
C TYR A 136 10.68 -5.61 11.81
N PHE A 137 10.39 -5.53 13.11
CA PHE A 137 11.31 -4.89 14.06
C PHE A 137 12.62 -5.66 14.24
N ALA A 138 12.61 -6.99 14.07
CA ALA A 138 13.80 -7.82 14.20
C ALA A 138 14.76 -7.67 13.01
N PHE A 139 14.25 -7.54 11.79
CA PHE A 139 15.07 -7.46 10.58
C PHE A 139 15.21 -6.05 10.01
N GLN A 140 14.36 -5.11 10.43
CA GLN A 140 14.29 -3.73 9.96
C GLN A 140 14.48 -3.62 8.44
N PRO A 141 13.66 -4.32 7.63
CA PRO A 141 13.76 -4.22 6.18
C PRO A 141 13.51 -2.78 5.76
N ASN A 142 14.15 -2.37 4.67
CA ASN A 142 13.98 -1.03 4.12
C ASN A 142 12.57 -0.87 3.54
N ILE A 143 11.66 -0.29 4.33
CA ILE A 143 10.28 0.01 3.93
C ILE A 143 10.11 1.50 3.65
N TYR A 144 9.13 1.81 2.81
CA TYR A 144 8.81 3.16 2.37
C TYR A 144 7.36 3.23 1.83
N ASP A 145 6.88 4.44 1.52
CA ASP A 145 5.57 4.70 0.93
C ASP A 145 4.40 4.11 1.76
N GLY A 146 4.42 4.38 3.05
CA GLY A 146 3.39 3.98 4.00
C GLY A 146 3.36 2.47 4.25
N ILE A 147 2.16 1.88 4.20
CA ILE A 147 1.94 0.46 4.53
C ILE A 147 2.07 -0.48 3.33
N ARG A 148 2.46 0.00 2.14
CA ARG A 148 2.37 -0.81 0.91
C ARG A 148 3.15 -2.13 0.96
N HIS A 149 4.27 -2.18 1.69
CA HIS A 149 5.05 -3.40 1.89
C HIS A 149 4.41 -4.40 2.86
N LEU A 150 3.37 -3.97 3.57
CA LEU A 150 2.69 -4.65 4.66
C LEU A 150 1.17 -4.68 4.48
N LEU A 151 0.65 -4.52 3.25
CA LEU A 151 -0.80 -4.54 2.96
C LEU A 151 -1.51 -5.81 3.44
N PHE A 152 -0.78 -6.93 3.53
CA PHE A 152 -1.32 -8.17 4.09
C PHE A 152 -1.73 -8.04 5.57
N LEU A 153 -1.19 -7.08 6.33
CA LEU A 153 -1.66 -6.79 7.68
C LEU A 153 -3.11 -6.29 7.65
N LEU A 154 -3.46 -5.46 6.65
CA LEU A 154 -4.83 -4.97 6.46
C LEU A 154 -5.79 -6.11 6.12
N VAL A 155 -5.34 -7.10 5.35
CA VAL A 155 -6.11 -8.32 5.07
C VAL A 155 -6.40 -9.08 6.35
N ILE A 156 -5.40 -9.31 7.20
CA ILE A 156 -5.58 -10.00 8.49
C ILE A 156 -6.55 -9.22 9.39
N ILE A 157 -6.36 -7.91 9.51
CA ILE A 157 -7.25 -7.02 10.30
C ILE A 157 -8.69 -7.11 9.79
N THR A 158 -8.89 -7.06 8.47
CA THR A 158 -10.22 -7.13 7.83
C THR A 158 -10.90 -8.47 8.07
N VAL A 159 -10.18 -9.59 7.98
CA VAL A 159 -10.74 -10.92 8.26
C VAL A 159 -11.16 -11.04 9.73
N ILE A 160 -10.31 -10.61 10.65
CA ILE A 160 -10.61 -10.59 12.10
C ILE A 160 -11.86 -9.71 12.38
N ALA A 161 -11.92 -8.52 11.79
CA ALA A 161 -13.06 -7.61 11.91
C ALA A 161 -14.35 -8.25 11.36
N SER A 162 -14.28 -8.92 10.21
CA SER A 162 -15.42 -9.59 9.56
C SER A 162 -15.95 -10.76 10.40
N VAL A 163 -15.06 -11.60 10.93
CA VAL A 163 -15.46 -12.68 11.85
C VAL A 163 -16.15 -12.10 13.08
N THR A 164 -15.61 -11.02 13.64
CA THR A 164 -16.20 -10.34 14.80
C THR A 164 -17.59 -9.81 14.51
N TRP A 165 -17.78 -9.16 13.36
CA TRP A 165 -19.09 -8.69 12.92
C TRP A 165 -20.09 -9.84 12.82
N VAL A 166 -19.72 -10.95 12.18
CA VAL A 166 -20.58 -12.14 12.03
C VAL A 166 -20.94 -12.72 13.41
N ARG A 167 -20.01 -12.77 14.36
CA ARG A 167 -20.29 -13.30 15.71
C ARG A 167 -21.21 -12.39 16.51
N LEU A 168 -21.00 -11.08 16.45
CA LEU A 168 -21.90 -10.11 17.06
C LEU A 168 -23.30 -10.20 16.45
N TRP A 169 -23.41 -10.43 15.15
CA TRP A 169 -24.68 -10.65 14.47
C TRP A 169 -25.39 -11.93 14.95
N GLN A 170 -24.68 -13.06 14.96
CA GLN A 170 -25.24 -14.38 15.30
C GLN A 170 -25.67 -14.48 16.77
N ARG A 171 -24.91 -13.86 17.68
CA ARG A 171 -25.17 -13.93 19.13
C ARG A 171 -25.92 -12.70 19.66
N GLY A 172 -26.05 -11.65 18.85
CA GLY A 172 -26.66 -10.40 19.24
C GLY A 172 -28.18 -10.45 19.32
N SER A 173 -28.75 -9.60 20.17
CA SER A 173 -30.19 -9.34 20.21
C SER A 173 -30.68 -8.71 18.89
N LYS A 174 -32.01 -8.59 18.71
CA LYS A 174 -32.57 -7.87 17.55
C LYS A 174 -32.02 -6.43 17.44
N SER A 175 -31.84 -5.74 18.57
CA SER A 175 -31.29 -4.39 18.60
C SER A 175 -29.81 -4.35 18.18
N ILE A 176 -28.99 -5.30 18.65
CA ILE A 176 -27.58 -5.39 18.22
C ILE A 176 -27.48 -5.62 16.71
N ARG A 177 -28.29 -6.54 16.18
CA ARG A 177 -28.36 -6.79 14.73
C ARG A 177 -28.75 -5.53 13.97
N LEU A 178 -29.80 -4.83 14.40
CA LEU A 178 -30.20 -3.58 13.77
C LEU A 178 -29.05 -2.55 13.76
N VAL A 179 -28.37 -2.35 14.89
CA VAL A 179 -27.22 -1.45 14.99
C VAL A 179 -26.13 -1.87 14.01
N LEU A 180 -25.72 -3.14 13.99
CA LEU A 180 -24.68 -3.66 13.09
C LEU A 180 -25.03 -3.48 11.61
N SER A 181 -26.29 -3.70 11.23
CA SER A 181 -26.77 -3.48 9.85
C SER A 181 -26.73 -2.01 9.48
N VAL A 182 -27.25 -1.14 10.34
CA VAL A 182 -27.29 0.31 10.09
C VAL A 182 -25.86 0.86 10.00
N THR A 183 -24.98 0.50 10.93
CA THR A 183 -23.58 0.97 10.90
C THR A 183 -22.84 0.45 9.67
N LEU A 184 -23.08 -0.81 9.26
CA LEU A 184 -22.49 -1.35 8.03
C LEU A 184 -23.01 -0.61 6.79
N ALA A 185 -24.30 -0.32 6.71
CA ALA A 185 -24.88 0.42 5.59
C ALA A 185 -24.33 1.85 5.51
N LEU A 186 -24.29 2.56 6.64
CA LEU A 186 -23.68 3.90 6.74
C LEU A 186 -22.20 3.87 6.34
N TYR A 187 -21.47 2.84 6.78
CA TYR A 187 -20.08 2.64 6.42
C TYR A 187 -19.89 2.46 4.90
N ILE A 188 -20.68 1.58 4.27
CA ILE A 188 -20.64 1.36 2.82
C ILE A 188 -20.89 2.68 2.08
N VAL A 189 -21.93 3.42 2.46
CA VAL A 189 -22.24 4.73 1.86
C VAL A 189 -21.07 5.70 2.03
N SER A 190 -20.50 5.82 3.23
CA SER A 190 -19.37 6.71 3.52
C SER A 190 -18.16 6.38 2.62
N VAL A 191 -17.77 5.10 2.55
CA VAL A 191 -16.64 4.66 1.73
C VAL A 191 -16.92 4.86 0.24
N SER A 192 -18.13 4.58 -0.23
CA SER A 192 -18.48 4.82 -1.64
C SER A 192 -18.39 6.31 -2.01
N LEU A 193 -18.82 7.22 -1.13
CA LEU A 193 -18.67 8.65 -1.35
C LEU A 193 -17.19 9.07 -1.37
N GLN A 194 -16.36 8.52 -0.48
CA GLN A 194 -14.93 8.80 -0.45
C GLN A 194 -14.23 8.27 -1.71
N TYR A 195 -14.49 7.04 -2.14
CA TYR A 195 -13.96 6.51 -3.40
C TYR A 195 -14.39 7.32 -4.61
N ASN A 196 -15.65 7.77 -4.67
CA ASN A 196 -16.09 8.64 -5.76
C ASN A 196 -15.31 9.97 -5.80
N LYS A 197 -15.06 10.59 -4.63
CA LYS A 197 -14.25 11.81 -4.53
C LYS A 197 -12.79 11.60 -4.91
N LEU A 198 -12.24 10.42 -4.61
CA LEU A 198 -10.83 10.10 -4.84
C LEU A 198 -10.58 9.54 -6.25
N HIS A 199 -11.61 9.08 -6.95
CA HIS A 199 -11.48 8.43 -8.25
C HIS A 199 -10.66 9.26 -9.26
N PRO A 200 -9.70 8.66 -9.99
CA PRO A 200 -9.28 7.26 -10.01
C PRO A 200 -8.09 6.94 -9.10
N TYR A 201 -7.90 7.71 -8.02
CA TYR A 201 -6.78 7.64 -7.09
C TYR A 201 -7.22 7.16 -5.70
N GLU A 202 -8.05 6.13 -5.63
CA GLU A 202 -8.60 5.58 -4.38
C GLU A 202 -7.51 5.14 -3.39
N TYR A 203 -6.30 4.86 -3.87
CA TYR A 203 -5.19 4.46 -3.02
C TYR A 203 -4.63 5.59 -2.14
N VAL A 204 -4.96 6.87 -2.42
CA VAL A 204 -4.64 8.01 -1.53
C VAL A 204 -5.71 8.20 -0.44
N TYR A 205 -6.44 7.14 -0.12
CA TYR A 205 -7.42 7.11 0.96
C TYR A 205 -6.76 7.30 2.33
N PHE A 206 -7.35 8.20 3.12
CA PHE A 206 -7.12 8.33 4.55
C PHE A 206 -8.47 8.35 5.26
N ASN A 207 -8.53 7.77 6.45
CA ASN A 207 -9.77 7.63 7.20
C ASN A 207 -10.14 8.90 7.97
N GLU A 208 -11.28 8.84 8.65
CA GLU A 208 -11.87 9.96 9.37
C GLU A 208 -11.06 10.38 10.61
N LEU A 209 -10.22 9.51 11.18
CA LEU A 209 -9.41 9.84 12.37
C LEU A 209 -8.35 10.91 12.08
N VAL A 210 -7.92 11.01 10.82
CA VAL A 210 -6.99 12.04 10.35
C VAL A 210 -7.68 13.12 9.51
N GLY A 211 -9.02 13.13 9.47
CA GLY A 211 -9.78 14.11 8.70
C GLY A 211 -9.78 13.85 7.19
N GLY A 212 -9.59 12.60 6.77
CA GLY A 212 -9.51 12.24 5.35
C GLY A 212 -8.23 12.71 4.68
N LEU A 213 -8.23 12.68 3.34
CA LEU A 213 -7.11 13.19 2.54
C LEU A 213 -6.73 14.64 2.88
N PRO A 214 -7.66 15.59 3.10
CA PRO A 214 -7.32 16.97 3.48
C PRO A 214 -6.48 17.07 4.75
N GLY A 215 -6.83 16.32 5.81
CA GLY A 215 -6.07 16.35 7.06
C GLY A 215 -4.76 15.57 6.99
N ALA A 216 -4.65 14.62 6.05
CA ALA A 216 -3.42 13.90 5.78
C ALA A 216 -2.42 14.66 4.89
N GLY A 217 -2.89 15.48 3.94
CA GLY A 217 -2.07 15.99 2.84
C GLY A 217 -0.83 16.83 3.21
N ARG A 218 -0.77 17.40 4.42
CA ARG A 218 0.44 18.10 4.93
C ARG A 218 1.28 17.26 5.88
N ASN A 219 0.74 16.14 6.35
CA ASN A 219 1.32 15.32 7.39
C ASN A 219 1.86 13.99 6.85
N PHE A 220 1.29 13.48 5.76
CA PHE A 220 1.61 12.16 5.23
C PHE A 220 1.73 12.22 3.72
N GLU A 221 2.66 11.43 3.19
CA GLU A 221 2.84 11.24 1.75
C GLU A 221 1.51 10.77 1.08
N THR A 222 1.14 11.37 -0.05
CA THR A 222 -0.13 11.07 -0.74
C THR A 222 0.09 10.25 -2.01
N ASP A 223 0.10 10.89 -3.20
CA ASP A 223 0.33 10.22 -4.50
C ASP A 223 1.82 9.90 -4.71
N TYR A 224 2.39 9.07 -3.82
CA TYR A 224 3.81 8.70 -3.84
C TYR A 224 4.24 8.01 -5.14
N TRP A 225 3.30 7.41 -5.86
CA TRP A 225 3.58 6.70 -7.12
C TRP A 225 3.46 7.62 -8.34
N GLY A 226 2.99 8.86 -8.20
CA GLY A 226 2.82 9.79 -9.33
C GLY A 226 1.78 9.33 -10.35
N THR A 227 0.73 8.64 -9.90
CA THR A 227 -0.36 8.20 -10.79
C THR A 227 -1.16 9.38 -11.35
N SER A 228 -1.17 10.51 -10.63
CA SER A 228 -1.79 11.76 -11.09
C SER A 228 -1.11 12.35 -12.33
N TYR A 229 0.12 11.95 -12.64
CA TYR A 229 0.84 12.40 -13.83
C TYR A 229 0.12 12.02 -15.12
N LYS A 230 -0.66 10.94 -15.14
CA LYS A 230 -1.50 10.59 -16.29
C LYS A 230 -2.53 11.68 -16.60
N GLU A 231 -3.23 12.17 -15.57
CA GLU A 231 -4.25 13.21 -15.72
C GLU A 231 -3.61 14.55 -16.10
N ALA A 232 -2.46 14.87 -15.48
CA ALA A 232 -1.68 16.05 -15.84
C ALA A 232 -1.20 16.02 -17.31
N ALA A 233 -0.71 14.86 -17.78
CA ALA A 233 -0.27 14.67 -19.15
C ALA A 233 -1.43 14.79 -20.15
N LEU A 234 -2.58 14.17 -19.86
CA LEU A 234 -3.77 14.28 -20.70
C LEU A 234 -4.30 15.71 -20.77
N TRP A 235 -4.26 16.44 -19.65
CA TRP A 235 -4.61 17.85 -19.63
C TRP A 235 -3.68 18.68 -20.52
N LEU A 236 -2.35 18.50 -20.42
CA LEU A 236 -1.39 19.18 -21.29
C LEU A 236 -1.67 18.90 -22.78
N LEU A 237 -1.85 17.63 -23.14
CA LEU A 237 -2.13 17.21 -24.52
C LEU A 237 -3.43 17.79 -25.08
N ALA A 238 -4.43 18.04 -24.23
CA ALA A 238 -5.71 18.61 -24.65
C ALA A 238 -5.69 20.14 -24.76
N ASN A 239 -4.72 20.82 -24.14
CA ASN A 239 -4.68 22.29 -24.06
C ASN A 239 -3.54 22.92 -24.86
N PHE A 240 -2.53 22.15 -25.27
CA PHE A 240 -1.37 22.66 -26.00
C PHE A 240 -1.07 21.78 -27.22
N GLU A 241 -1.31 22.33 -28.42
CA GLU A 241 -1.12 21.64 -29.72
C GLU A 241 0.14 22.11 -30.47
N SER A 242 1.18 22.60 -29.78
CA SER A 242 2.43 22.92 -30.45
C SER A 242 3.17 21.64 -30.80
N SER A 243 3.34 21.39 -32.10
CA SER A 243 4.32 20.44 -32.58
C SER A 243 5.69 20.87 -32.02
N TYR A 244 6.38 19.97 -31.33
CA TYR A 244 7.75 20.14 -30.79
C TYR A 244 7.92 20.86 -29.43
N THR A 245 7.00 20.72 -28.48
CA THR A 245 7.29 21.12 -27.10
C THR A 245 7.86 19.97 -26.26
N THR A 246 8.92 20.26 -25.51
CA THR A 246 9.51 19.36 -24.51
C THR A 246 8.82 19.53 -23.16
N VAL A 247 8.47 18.42 -22.53
CA VAL A 247 7.86 18.35 -21.19
C VAL A 247 8.85 17.69 -20.23
N GLY A 248 9.21 18.38 -19.17
CA GLY A 248 10.03 17.83 -18.08
C GLY A 248 9.16 17.06 -17.09
N ILE A 249 9.59 15.86 -16.71
CA ILE A 249 8.91 15.00 -15.74
C ILE A 249 9.79 14.86 -14.51
N CYS A 250 9.41 15.51 -13.42
CA CYS A 250 10.08 15.36 -12.14
C CYS A 250 9.72 14.04 -11.46
N GLY A 251 10.72 13.37 -10.88
CA GLY A 251 10.47 12.24 -9.98
C GLY A 251 10.23 10.93 -10.71
N ASN A 252 8.96 10.52 -10.88
CA ASN A 252 8.64 9.23 -11.47
C ASN A 252 8.85 9.21 -13.00
N LYS A 253 10.00 8.66 -13.42
CA LYS A 253 10.37 8.49 -14.84
C LYS A 253 9.31 7.77 -15.68
N GLU A 254 8.52 6.88 -15.08
CA GLU A 254 7.55 6.07 -15.84
C GLU A 254 6.38 6.88 -16.37
N ALA A 255 6.16 8.09 -15.87
CA ALA A 255 5.15 8.98 -16.44
C ALA A 255 5.53 9.59 -17.78
N ALA A 256 6.82 9.57 -18.15
CA ALA A 256 7.22 9.91 -19.52
C ALA A 256 6.52 9.01 -20.56
N LEU A 257 6.13 7.78 -20.17
CA LEU A 257 5.41 6.86 -21.05
C LEU A 257 4.05 7.41 -21.52
N TYR A 258 3.42 8.33 -20.77
CA TYR A 258 2.15 8.93 -21.16
C TYR A 258 2.25 9.82 -22.39
N PHE A 259 3.47 10.23 -22.77
CA PHE A 259 3.74 11.04 -23.96
C PHE A 259 4.27 10.22 -25.15
N SER A 260 4.48 8.91 -24.99
CA SER A 260 5.13 8.04 -25.99
C SER A 260 4.45 8.01 -27.36
N ASN A 261 3.13 8.22 -27.41
CA ASN A 261 2.35 8.29 -28.65
C ASN A 261 1.85 9.71 -28.96
N SER A 262 2.54 10.74 -28.45
CA SER A 262 2.14 12.13 -28.58
C SER A 262 3.19 12.95 -29.35
N PRO A 263 2.83 14.13 -29.90
CA PRO A 263 3.80 15.02 -30.53
C PRO A 263 4.73 15.74 -29.53
N LEU A 264 4.49 15.58 -28.22
CA LEU A 264 5.33 16.13 -27.16
C LEU A 264 6.47 15.18 -26.82
N THR A 265 7.65 15.75 -26.55
CA THR A 265 8.82 14.98 -26.11
C THR A 265 8.94 15.06 -24.59
N ALA A 266 8.96 13.93 -23.89
CA ALA A 266 9.13 13.91 -22.44
C ALA A 266 10.61 13.69 -22.07
N VAL A 267 11.13 14.51 -21.17
CA VAL A 267 12.47 14.38 -20.58
C VAL A 267 12.31 14.12 -19.09
N TRP A 268 12.94 13.05 -18.59
CA TRP A 268 12.94 12.77 -17.16
C TRP A 268 13.97 13.64 -16.44
N LEU A 269 13.52 14.32 -15.39
CA LEU A 269 14.31 15.23 -14.55
C LEU A 269 14.36 14.67 -13.13
N PRO A 270 15.36 13.84 -12.78
CA PRO A 270 15.48 13.32 -11.42
C PRO A 270 15.56 14.48 -10.42
N ASN A 271 14.77 14.43 -9.35
CA ASN A 271 14.72 15.46 -8.30
C ASN A 271 14.41 16.89 -8.80
N CYS A 272 13.81 17.06 -9.99
CA CYS A 272 13.65 18.34 -10.66
C CYS A 272 14.97 19.09 -10.98
N GLU A 273 16.09 18.38 -11.11
CA GLU A 273 17.36 19.00 -11.50
C GLU A 273 17.48 19.14 -13.03
N GLY A 274 18.22 20.15 -13.49
CA GLY A 274 18.49 20.38 -14.91
C GLY A 274 17.30 20.93 -15.73
N ILE A 275 16.32 21.58 -15.07
CA ILE A 275 15.15 22.15 -15.76
C ILE A 275 15.57 23.14 -16.85
N THR A 276 16.47 24.08 -16.56
CA THR A 276 16.96 25.09 -17.51
C THR A 276 17.63 24.46 -18.73
N ASP A 277 18.47 23.45 -18.51
CA ASP A 277 19.25 22.80 -19.57
C ASP A 277 18.42 21.80 -20.39
N SER A 278 17.26 21.38 -19.89
CA SER A 278 16.41 20.37 -20.53
C SER A 278 15.68 20.85 -21.78
N GLY A 279 15.58 22.18 -21.97
CA GLY A 279 14.75 22.78 -23.00
C GLY A 279 13.25 22.50 -22.81
N ALA A 280 12.82 22.04 -21.63
CA ALA A 280 11.43 21.86 -21.30
C ALA A 280 10.72 23.21 -21.12
N GLN A 281 9.53 23.34 -21.68
CA GLN A 281 8.67 24.52 -21.49
C GLN A 281 7.60 24.23 -20.41
N TYR A 282 7.20 22.96 -20.29
CA TYR A 282 6.25 22.51 -19.28
C TYR A 282 6.91 21.52 -18.35
N ILE A 283 6.67 21.64 -17.05
CA ILE A 283 7.15 20.70 -16.03
C ILE A 283 5.97 20.06 -15.32
N ILE A 284 5.95 18.73 -15.19
CA ILE A 284 5.04 18.02 -14.29
C ILE A 284 5.82 17.58 -13.06
N ALA A 285 5.34 17.98 -11.88
CA ALA A 285 5.93 17.60 -10.59
C ALA A 285 4.85 17.25 -9.55
N TYR A 286 5.13 16.26 -8.69
CA TYR A 286 4.30 15.86 -7.56
C TYR A 286 4.84 16.37 -6.23
N GLY A 287 4.08 16.15 -5.15
CA GLY A 287 4.47 16.58 -3.80
C GLY A 287 5.56 15.74 -3.12
N ARG A 288 5.87 14.55 -3.65
CA ARG A 288 6.90 13.68 -3.06
C ARG A 288 8.27 14.36 -3.08
N ASN A 289 9.03 14.25 -2.00
CA ASN A 289 10.32 14.93 -1.82
C ASN A 289 10.29 16.46 -2.03
N ALA A 290 9.13 17.10 -1.87
CA ALA A 290 8.92 18.52 -2.20
C ALA A 290 9.31 18.86 -3.65
N GLU A 291 9.23 17.92 -4.59
CA GLU A 291 9.73 18.15 -5.96
C GLU A 291 9.06 19.34 -6.63
N TRP A 292 7.75 19.49 -6.48
CA TRP A 292 7.02 20.63 -7.02
C TRP A 292 7.44 22.00 -6.45
N ASP A 293 8.19 22.06 -5.35
CA ASP A 293 8.63 23.30 -4.70
C ASP A 293 10.01 23.71 -5.25
N LYS A 294 10.67 22.81 -5.98
CA LYS A 294 11.94 23.04 -6.68
C LYS A 294 11.75 23.61 -8.09
N VAL A 295 10.51 23.66 -8.58
CA VAL A 295 10.20 24.16 -9.92
C VAL A 295 9.96 25.66 -9.84
N GLU A 296 10.91 26.43 -10.36
CA GLU A 296 10.76 27.88 -10.53
C GLU A 296 9.94 28.16 -11.79
N GLY A 297 8.62 28.30 -11.64
CA GLY A 297 7.71 28.54 -12.76
C GLY A 297 6.29 28.86 -12.32
N THR A 298 5.43 29.19 -13.29
CA THR A 298 4.02 29.50 -13.03
C THR A 298 3.20 28.23 -13.06
N VAL A 299 2.46 27.93 -11.98
CA VAL A 299 1.52 26.79 -11.96
C VAL A 299 0.34 27.10 -12.89
N ILE A 300 0.20 26.33 -13.96
CA ILE A 300 -0.88 26.48 -14.96
C ILE A 300 -1.99 25.44 -14.78
N HIS A 301 -1.71 24.32 -14.11
CA HIS A 301 -2.70 23.30 -13.78
C HIS A 301 -2.32 22.53 -12.51
N THR A 302 -3.31 21.99 -11.82
CA THR A 302 -3.10 21.18 -10.63
C THR A 302 -4.11 20.04 -10.62
N VAL A 303 -3.59 18.81 -10.60
CA VAL A 303 -4.41 17.62 -10.38
C VAL A 303 -4.59 17.48 -8.88
N SER A 304 -5.84 17.56 -8.41
CA SER A 304 -6.19 17.49 -6.99
C SER A 304 -7.27 16.45 -6.72
N ARG A 305 -7.30 15.92 -5.49
CA ARG A 305 -8.42 15.15 -4.95
C ARG A 305 -8.78 15.64 -3.57
N ASP A 306 -10.08 15.83 -3.33
CA ASP A 306 -10.60 16.37 -2.08
C ASP A 306 -9.80 17.61 -1.59
N THR A 307 -9.58 18.57 -2.50
CA THR A 307 -8.78 19.81 -2.28
C THR A 307 -7.27 19.63 -2.06
N VAL A 308 -6.76 18.41 -2.03
CA VAL A 308 -5.32 18.14 -1.88
C VAL A 308 -4.66 17.99 -3.25
N PRO A 309 -3.62 18.79 -3.55
CA PRO A 309 -2.87 18.67 -4.79
C PRO A 309 -2.05 17.36 -4.79
N LEU A 310 -2.13 16.61 -5.88
CA LEU A 310 -1.36 15.38 -6.11
C LEU A 310 -0.19 15.64 -7.07
N SER A 311 -0.43 16.42 -8.12
CA SER A 311 0.61 16.93 -9.02
C SER A 311 0.24 18.30 -9.58
N LYS A 312 1.27 19.02 -10.03
CA LYS A 312 1.18 20.35 -10.62
C LYS A 312 1.86 20.34 -11.99
N VAL A 313 1.32 21.16 -12.88
CA VAL A 313 1.92 21.49 -14.18
C VAL A 313 2.38 22.93 -14.12
N PHE A 314 3.65 23.15 -14.44
CA PHE A 314 4.28 24.45 -14.45
C PHE A 314 4.59 24.87 -15.89
N LEU A 315 4.43 26.15 -16.18
CA LEU A 315 5.06 26.83 -17.30
C LEU A 315 6.35 27.44 -16.78
N VAL A 316 7.48 27.09 -17.40
CA VAL A 316 8.79 27.65 -17.08
C VAL A 316 9.23 28.56 -18.23
N ASP A 317 9.77 29.73 -17.88
CA ASP A 317 10.32 30.65 -18.87
C ASP A 317 11.64 30.07 -19.39
N GLN A 318 11.83 30.11 -20.71
CA GLN A 318 13.11 29.80 -21.32
C GLN A 318 13.89 31.11 -21.43
N GLU A 319 15.05 31.19 -20.77
CA GLU A 319 16.04 32.24 -21.02
C GLU A 319 16.58 32.18 -22.46
#